data_AF-A0A8J6N0N3-F1
#
_entry.id   AF-A0A8J6N0N3-F1
#
_cell.length_a   1.000
_cell.length_b   1.000
_cell.length_c   1.000
_cell.angle_alpha   90.00
_cell.angle_beta   90.00
_cell.angle_gamma   90.00
#
_symmetry.space_group_name_H-M   'P 1'
#
loop_
_entity.id
_entity.type
_entity.pdbx_description
1 polymer ?
#
loop_
_entity_poly.entity_id
_entity_poly.type
_entity_poly.pdbx_seq_one_letter_code
_entity_poly.pdbx_strand_id
1 'polypeptide(L)'
;MPVFREKDIKVREIFPGVTLAQAVEYDSGSRTVTLGKLTLQPGSEIPPHTHPVDDCMIIIQGSGQLYTEGDPVPIETGCHLWAPAN
;
A
#
# COMPACT_ATOMS: atom_id res chain seq x y z
N MET A 1 22.47 -6.54 3.80
CA MET A 1 21.18 -5.85 3.83
C MET A 1 20.87 -5.38 2.41
N PRO A 2 19.87 -5.95 1.73
CA PRO A 2 19.52 -5.51 0.38
C PRO A 2 18.98 -4.07 0.41
N VAL A 3 19.27 -3.31 -0.64
CA VAL A 3 18.75 -1.96 -0.85
C VAL A 3 18.15 -1.93 -2.25
N PHE A 4 16.87 -1.58 -2.34
CA PHE A 4 16.14 -1.56 -3.60
C PHE A 4 15.91 -0.12 -4.04
N ARG A 5 16.21 0.19 -5.30
CA ARG A 5 15.83 1.46 -5.91
C ARG A 5 14.52 1.24 -6.64
N GLU A 6 13.57 2.16 -6.47
CA GLU A 6 12.24 2.02 -7.07
C GLU A 6 12.28 1.78 -8.58
N LYS A 7 13.13 2.51 -9.30
CA LYS A 7 13.29 2.38 -10.76
C LYS A 7 13.72 0.97 -11.23
N ASP A 8 14.27 0.16 -10.32
CA ASP A 8 14.76 -1.18 -10.61
C ASP A 8 13.73 -2.26 -10.20
N ILE A 9 12.58 -1.86 -9.64
CA ILE A 9 11.49 -2.77 -9.22
C ILE A 9 10.44 -2.87 -10.34
N LYS A 10 10.01 -4.10 -10.64
CA LYS A 10 8.89 -4.34 -11.55
C LYS A 10 7.59 -3.80 -10.96
N VAL A 11 6.96 -2.87 -11.68
CA VAL A 11 5.63 -2.35 -11.33
C VAL A 11 4.55 -3.24 -11.93
N ARG A 12 3.51 -3.52 -11.14
CA ARG A 12 2.31 -4.24 -11.59
C ARG A 12 1.05 -3.45 -11.27
N GLU A 13 0.07 -3.47 -12.16
CA GLU A 13 -1.28 -2.98 -11.87
C GLU A 13 -2.03 -4.05 -11.08
N ILE A 14 -2.61 -3.68 -9.94
CA ILE A 14 -3.32 -4.62 -9.03
C ILE A 14 -4.83 -4.36 -8.98
N PHE A 15 -5.24 -3.13 -9.29
CA PHE A 15 -6.62 -2.71 -9.55
C PHE A 15 -6.58 -1.64 -10.65
N PRO A 16 -7.69 -1.34 -11.34
CA PRO A 16 -7.73 -0.29 -12.36
C PRO A 16 -7.20 1.06 -11.83
N GLY A 17 -6.09 1.53 -12.39
CA GLY A 17 -5.45 2.79 -11.96
C GLY A 17 -4.64 2.69 -10.66
N VAL A 18 -4.44 1.48 -10.12
CA VAL A 18 -3.67 1.23 -8.90
C VAL A 18 -2.47 0.34 -9.22
N THR A 19 -1.27 0.88 -9.02
CA THR A 19 -0.01 0.17 -9.28
C THR A 19 0.76 -0.11 -8.00
N LEU A 20 1.51 -1.21 -8.01
CA LEU A 20 2.34 -1.69 -6.91
C LEU A 20 3.76 -1.95 -7.40
N ALA A 21 4.73 -1.30 -6.76
CA ALA A 21 6.15 -1.64 -6.83
C ALA A 21 6.56 -2.36 -5.54
N GLN A 22 6.62 -3.69 -5.56
CA GLN A 22 6.92 -4.51 -4.38
C GLN A 22 8.42 -4.78 -4.27
N ALA A 23 9.05 -4.32 -3.19
CA ALA A 23 10.50 -4.36 -2.99
C ALA A 23 10.94 -5.50 -2.07
N VAL A 24 10.23 -5.65 -0.94
CA VAL A 24 10.51 -6.66 0.07
C VAL A 24 9.41 -7.69 0.02
N GLU A 25 9.78 -8.91 -0.32
CA GLU A 25 8.90 -10.07 -0.43
C GLU A 25 9.66 -11.38 -0.26
N TYR A 26 8.96 -12.51 -0.39
CA TYR A 26 9.54 -13.84 -0.25
C TYR A 26 10.75 -14.06 -1.17
N ASP A 27 10.62 -13.69 -2.44
CA ASP A 27 11.67 -13.86 -3.46
C ASP A 27 12.89 -12.95 -3.22
N SER A 28 12.70 -11.86 -2.46
CA SER A 28 13.78 -11.00 -1.99
C SER A 28 14.47 -11.53 -0.71
N GLY A 29 14.00 -12.67 -0.17
CA GLY A 29 14.51 -13.33 1.02
C GLY A 29 13.80 -12.97 2.33
N SER A 30 12.76 -12.11 2.29
CA SER A 30 11.98 -11.76 3.48
C SER A 30 11.10 -12.92 3.95
N ARG A 31 10.95 -13.08 5.26
CA ARG A 31 10.14 -14.14 5.88
C ARG A 31 9.03 -13.63 6.79
N THR A 32 8.97 -12.32 7.01
CA THR A 32 8.11 -11.73 8.06
C THR A 32 7.29 -10.56 7.56
N VAL A 33 7.86 -9.74 6.68
CA VAL A 33 7.21 -8.51 6.20
C VAL A 33 7.31 -8.44 4.69
N THR A 34 6.21 -8.04 4.06
CA THR A 34 6.20 -7.54 2.68
C THR A 34 6.17 -6.01 2.69
N LEU A 35 6.90 -5.37 1.78
CA LEU A 35 6.91 -3.92 1.64
C LEU A 35 6.91 -3.55 0.17
N GLY A 36 6.03 -2.62 -0.19
CA GLY A 36 5.96 -2.05 -1.52
C GLY A 36 5.39 -0.64 -1.51
N LYS A 37 5.48 0.03 -2.66
CA LYS A 37 4.86 1.34 -2.87
C LYS A 37 3.62 1.18 -3.74
N LEU A 38 2.48 1.64 -3.23
CA LEU A 38 1.25 1.79 -3.98
C LEU A 38 1.17 3.18 -4.61
N THR A 39 0.67 3.26 -5.85
CA THR A 39 0.33 4.53 -6.50
C THR A 39 -1.07 4.41 -7.08
N LEU A 40 -1.98 5.25 -6.59
CA LEU A 40 -3.37 5.34 -7.03
C LEU A 40 -3.51 6.59 -7.91
N GLN A 41 -4.06 6.42 -9.11
CA GLN A 41 -4.43 7.56 -9.95
C GLN A 41 -5.67 8.27 -9.39
N PRO A 42 -5.86 9.58 -9.64
CA PRO A 42 -7.07 10.28 -9.23
C PRO A 42 -8.35 9.55 -9.71
N GLY A 43 -9.27 9.29 -8.79
CA GLY A 43 -10.52 8.57 -9.07
C GLY A 43 -10.41 7.04 -9.08
N SER A 44 -9.21 6.46 -8.92
CA SER A 44 -9.05 5.02 -8.66
C SER A 44 -9.32 4.70 -7.19
N GLU A 45 -9.63 3.43 -6.92
CA GLU A 45 -9.85 2.93 -5.57
C GLU A 45 -9.28 1.53 -5.39
N ILE A 46 -9.02 1.19 -4.13
CA ILE A 46 -8.83 -0.19 -3.69
C ILE A 46 -10.15 -0.57 -2.99
N PRO A 47 -10.92 -1.55 -3.50
CA PRO A 47 -12.18 -1.94 -2.89
C PRO A 47 -11.99 -2.37 -1.42
N PRO A 48 -12.93 -2.07 -0.51
CA PRO A 48 -12.88 -2.53 0.87
C PRO A 48 -12.70 -4.05 0.96
N HIS A 49 -11.74 -4.49 1.77
CA HIS A 49 -11.42 -5.90 1.98
C HIS A 49 -10.65 -6.07 3.30
N THR A 50 -10.40 -7.31 3.71
CA THR A 50 -9.69 -7.62 4.96
C THR A 50 -8.70 -8.78 4.78
N HIS A 51 -7.73 -8.93 5.68
CA HIS A 51 -6.66 -9.95 5.62
C HIS A 51 -6.35 -10.53 7.02
N PRO A 52 -5.80 -11.76 7.11
CA PRO A 52 -5.38 -12.36 8.38
C PRO A 52 -4.01 -11.86 8.89
N VAL A 53 -3.54 -10.71 8.39
CA VAL A 53 -2.29 -10.05 8.77
C VAL A 53 -2.54 -8.54 8.84
N ASP A 54 -1.76 -7.85 9.66
CA ASP A 54 -1.78 -6.39 9.72
C ASP A 54 -1.31 -5.78 8.40
N ASP A 55 -1.97 -4.68 7.99
CA ASP A 55 -1.50 -3.80 6.92
C ASP A 55 -1.19 -2.41 7.48
N CYS A 56 -0.01 -1.90 7.17
CA CYS A 56 0.50 -0.63 7.66
C CYS A 56 0.96 0.21 6.47
N MET A 57 0.43 1.42 6.36
CA MET A 57 0.69 2.31 5.22
C MET A 57 1.14 3.68 5.72
N ILE A 58 2.09 4.28 4.99
CA ILE A 58 2.49 5.67 5.18
C ILE A 58 2.15 6.41 3.89
N ILE A 59 1.37 7.48 3.99
CA ILE A 59 1.05 8.31 2.83
C ILE A 59 2.23 9.25 2.59
N ILE A 60 3.01 8.98 1.55
CA ILE A 60 4.23 9.74 1.26
C ILE A 60 4.01 10.90 0.28
N GLN A 61 2.89 10.91 -0.45
CA GLN A 61 2.51 11.97 -1.38
C GLN A 61 1.01 11.93 -1.68
N GLY A 62 0.41 13.11 -1.87
CA GLY A 62 -0.98 13.26 -2.28
C GLY A 62 -1.97 13.21 -1.11
N SER A 63 -3.24 13.01 -1.44
CA SER A 63 -4.37 12.93 -0.51
C SER A 63 -5.47 12.03 -1.08
N GLY A 64 -6.34 11.51 -0.21
CA GLY A 64 -7.45 10.64 -0.58
C GLY A 64 -8.42 10.42 0.57
N GLN A 65 -9.20 9.36 0.46
CA GLN A 65 -10.14 8.93 1.49
C GLN A 65 -9.82 7.48 1.89
N LEU A 66 -9.76 7.22 3.20
CA LEU A 66 -9.72 5.87 3.75
C LEU A 66 -11.14 5.44 4.09
N TYR A 67 -11.63 4.39 3.44
CA TYR A 67 -12.89 3.76 3.80
C TYR A 67 -12.74 3.01 5.11
N THR A 68 -13.66 3.26 6.05
CA THR A 68 -13.78 2.55 7.33
C THR A 68 -15.18 1.95 7.43
N GLU A 69 -15.49 1.22 8.51
CA GLU A 69 -16.87 0.78 8.76
C GLU A 69 -17.84 1.95 8.96
N GLY A 70 -17.32 3.11 9.36
CA GLY A 70 -18.06 4.36 9.46
C GLY A 70 -17.86 5.25 8.23
N ASP A 71 -17.84 6.55 8.46
CA ASP A 71 -17.60 7.51 7.40
C ASP A 71 -16.17 7.42 6.84
N PRO A 72 -15.96 7.73 5.55
CA PRO A 72 -14.62 7.87 5.00
C PRO A 72 -13.81 8.93 5.74
N VAL A 73 -12.56 8.60 6.05
CA VAL A 73 -11.64 9.49 6.76
C VAL A 73 -10.65 10.09 5.76
N PRO A 74 -10.48 11.43 5.72
CA PRO A 74 -9.50 12.04 4.83
C PRO A 74 -8.08 11.66 5.24
N ILE A 75 -7.25 11.34 4.25
CA ILE A 75 -5.84 11.03 4.42
C ILE A 75 -5.00 11.91 3.52
N GLU A 76 -3.82 12.30 3.99
CA GLU A 76 -2.89 13.14 3.25
C GLU A 76 -1.44 12.77 3.56
N THR A 77 -0.50 13.45 2.90
CA THR A 77 0.93 13.21 3.08
C THR A 77 1.34 13.36 4.55
N GLY A 78 2.01 12.35 5.09
CA GLY A 78 2.39 12.28 6.51
C GLY A 78 1.39 11.53 7.39
N CYS A 79 0.22 11.15 6.88
CA CYS A 79 -0.67 10.23 7.59
C CYS A 79 -0.08 8.81 7.65
N HIS A 80 -0.28 8.15 8.79
CA HIS A 80 0.09 6.75 9.03
C HIS A 80 -1.17 5.97 9.30
N LEU A 81 -1.33 4.83 8.63
CA LEU A 81 -2.50 3.97 8.72
C LEU A 81 -2.07 2.61 9.25
N TRP A 82 -2.89 2.04 10.14
CA TRP A 82 -2.76 0.67 10.59
C TRP A 82 -4.14 0.02 10.53
N ALA A 83 -4.28 -0.97 9.67
CA ALA A 83 -5.40 -1.88 9.64
C ALA A 83 -4.94 -3.18 10.33
N PRO A 84 -5.47 -3.52 11.52
CA PRO A 84 -5.12 -4.77 12.18
C PRO A 84 -5.65 -5.96 11.39
N ALA A 85 -5.01 -7.13 11.58
CA ALA A 85 -5.57 -8.40 11.14
C ALA A 85 -6.99 -8.57 11.70
N ASN A 86 -7.91 -9.02 10.83
CA ASN A 86 -9.35 -9.26 11.10
C ASN A 86 -9.76 -9.34 12.57
#